data_AF-A0A537E4P3-F1
#
_entry.id   AF-A0A537E4P3-F1
#
_cell.length_a   1.000
_cell.length_b   1.000
_cell.length_c   1.000
_cell.angle_alpha   90.00
_cell.angle_beta   90.00
_cell.angle_gamma   90.00
#
_symmetry.space_group_name_H-M   'P 1'
#
loop_
_entity.id
_entity.type
_entity.pdbx_description
1 polymer ?
#
loop_
_entity_poly.entity_id
_entity_poly.type
_entity_poly.pdbx_seq_one_letter_code
_entity_poly.pdbx_strand_id
1 'polypeptide(L)'
;MPPAIHTHEALYGGNPEQLSFVDPLGIMRALGTLRDESAKKGWQIEVTMEATHHGPTSFKIPVVFVEIGSGPLEWSDSTLGEKGAKAAMAAANPLRSSTSNAVGFGGTHYPAKHTRICLEGKRAIGHVISRHSCEGGISSTTLGQVFDKTVGGCETAVVDWRGLSGKQRHDQLLLLEEWSIEVERC
;
A
#
# COMPACT_ATOMS: atom_id res chain seq x y z
N MET A 1 -3.25 -4.72 2.08
CA MET A 1 -2.89 -4.34 0.69
C MET A 1 -3.90 -3.34 0.13
N PRO A 2 -3.45 -2.28 -0.59
CA PRO A 2 -4.29 -1.42 -1.41
C PRO A 2 -4.56 -2.04 -2.80
N PRO A 3 -5.79 -1.99 -3.35
CA PRO A 3 -6.09 -2.63 -4.64
C PRO A 3 -5.61 -1.83 -5.87
N ALA A 4 -4.93 -2.56 -6.76
CA ALA A 4 -4.43 -2.33 -8.14
C ALA A 4 -3.54 -1.12 -8.47
N ILE A 5 -2.35 -1.39 -9.06
CA ILE A 5 -1.73 -0.60 -10.12
C ILE A 5 -1.57 -1.56 -11.30
N HIS A 6 -2.34 -1.34 -12.37
CA HIS A 6 -2.18 -2.07 -13.63
C HIS A 6 -1.65 -1.10 -14.67
N THR A 7 -0.36 -1.21 -15.01
CA THR A 7 0.23 -0.35 -16.05
C THR A 7 -0.27 -0.71 -17.44
N HIS A 8 -0.55 -2.00 -17.73
CA HIS A 8 -0.98 -2.43 -19.07
C HIS A 8 -2.06 -3.53 -19.09
N GLU A 9 -2.08 -4.46 -18.13
CA GLU A 9 -3.06 -5.56 -18.11
C GLU A 9 -3.60 -5.84 -16.70
N ALA A 10 -4.89 -6.17 -16.61
CA ALA A 10 -5.60 -6.56 -15.38
C ALA A 10 -5.77 -8.08 -15.30
N LEU A 11 -4.64 -8.80 -15.20
CA LEU A 11 -4.59 -10.28 -15.25
C LEU A 11 -5.42 -10.98 -14.17
N TYR A 12 -5.64 -10.31 -13.03
CA TYR A 12 -6.28 -10.88 -11.84
C TYR A 12 -7.42 -9.95 -11.35
N GLY A 13 -8.25 -9.52 -12.30
CA GLY A 13 -9.44 -8.70 -12.04
C GLY A 13 -9.17 -7.19 -12.03
N GLY A 14 -10.25 -6.41 -12.13
CA GLY A 14 -10.18 -4.95 -12.27
C GLY A 14 -10.11 -4.50 -13.73
N ASN A 15 -9.92 -3.19 -13.93
CA ASN A 15 -9.73 -2.57 -15.24
C ASN A 15 -8.27 -2.10 -15.39
N PRO A 16 -7.69 -2.20 -16.59
CA PRO A 16 -6.37 -1.62 -16.88
C PRO A 16 -6.33 -0.12 -16.56
N GLU A 17 -5.18 0.37 -16.09
CA GLU A 17 -4.93 1.77 -15.73
C GLU A 17 -5.96 2.39 -14.75
N GLN A 18 -6.64 1.56 -13.96
CA GLN A 18 -7.59 2.01 -12.95
C GLN A 18 -7.15 1.56 -11.58
N LEU A 19 -7.15 2.49 -10.62
CA LEU A 19 -6.97 2.18 -9.19
C LEU A 19 -8.30 2.20 -8.44
N SER A 20 -8.37 1.50 -7.31
CA SER A 20 -9.48 1.67 -6.35
C SER A 20 -9.19 2.79 -5.35
N PHE A 21 -10.19 3.23 -4.59
CA PHE A 21 -9.94 4.08 -3.43
C PHE A 21 -9.25 3.28 -2.31
N VAL A 22 -8.30 3.92 -1.63
CA VAL A 22 -7.59 3.37 -0.47
C VAL A 22 -7.80 4.24 0.77
N ASP A 23 -7.90 3.61 1.94
CA ASP A 23 -7.85 4.27 3.25
C ASP A 23 -6.48 4.00 3.93
N PRO A 24 -5.53 4.97 3.92
CA PRO A 24 -4.23 4.82 4.54
C PRO A 24 -4.27 4.59 6.06
N LEU A 25 -5.23 5.21 6.75
CA LEU A 25 -5.38 5.06 8.20
C LEU A 25 -5.95 3.69 8.55
N GLY A 26 -6.87 3.19 7.74
CA GLY A 26 -7.35 1.80 7.80
C GLY A 26 -6.21 0.80 7.63
N ILE A 27 -5.35 1.00 6.63
CA ILE A 27 -4.14 0.18 6.42
C ILE A 27 -3.23 0.24 7.65
N MET A 28 -2.87 1.44 8.11
CA MET A 28 -1.99 1.63 9.27
C MET A 28 -2.53 0.90 10.51
N ARG A 29 -3.84 0.97 10.73
CA ARG A 29 -4.50 0.34 11.88
C ARG A 29 -4.51 -1.18 11.76
N ALA A 30 -4.78 -1.74 10.58
CA ALA A 30 -4.64 -3.18 10.34
C ALA A 30 -3.19 -3.64 10.60
N LEU A 31 -2.22 -2.92 10.04
CA LEU A 31 -0.79 -3.25 10.16
C LEU A 31 -0.33 -3.25 11.62
N GLY A 32 -0.69 -2.20 12.38
CA GLY A 32 -0.39 -2.10 13.81
C GLY A 32 -1.05 -3.22 14.61
N THR A 33 -2.32 -3.54 14.31
CA THR A 33 -3.03 -4.65 14.96
C THR A 33 -2.34 -5.99 14.70
N LEU A 34 -1.97 -6.27 13.45
CA LEU A 34 -1.26 -7.49 13.09
C LEU A 34 0.10 -7.58 13.80
N ARG A 35 0.87 -6.49 13.85
CA ARG A 35 2.14 -6.43 14.60
C ARG A 35 1.94 -6.67 16.10
N ASP A 36 0.92 -6.09 16.69
CA ASP A 36 0.70 -6.25 18.14
C ASP A 36 0.21 -7.68 18.47
N GLU A 37 -0.60 -8.29 17.59
CA GLU A 37 -0.93 -9.71 17.66
C GLU A 37 0.29 -10.61 17.36
N SER A 38 1.28 -10.13 16.60
CA SER A 38 2.51 -10.85 16.28
C SER A 38 3.48 -10.95 17.45
N ALA A 39 3.57 -9.89 18.24
CA ALA A 39 4.44 -9.83 19.41
C ALA A 39 3.97 -10.75 20.55
N LYS A 40 2.73 -11.27 20.51
CA LYS A 40 2.23 -12.23 21.50
C LYS A 40 2.99 -13.55 21.36
N LYS A 41 3.40 -14.14 22.49
CA LYS A 41 4.25 -15.34 22.57
C LYS A 41 3.81 -16.42 21.57
N GLY A 42 4.76 -16.92 20.78
CA GLY A 42 4.58 -18.09 19.91
C GLY A 42 4.26 -17.81 18.45
N TRP A 43 4.28 -16.54 18.00
CA TRP A 43 4.04 -16.20 16.59
C TRP A 43 5.32 -15.76 15.89
N GLN A 44 5.73 -16.50 14.87
CA GLN A 44 6.86 -16.15 14.00
C GLN A 44 6.37 -15.91 12.57
N ILE A 45 5.43 -14.98 12.41
CA ILE A 45 4.94 -14.55 11.09
C ILE A 45 5.34 -13.11 10.85
N GLU A 46 5.87 -12.87 9.65
CA GLU A 46 6.20 -11.54 9.18
C GLU A 46 4.92 -10.75 8.88
N VAL A 47 4.85 -9.53 9.40
CA VAL A 47 3.77 -8.60 9.08
C VAL A 47 4.31 -7.56 8.12
N THR A 48 3.72 -7.48 6.93
CA THR A 48 4.13 -6.54 5.90
C THR A 48 2.94 -5.96 5.16
N MET A 49 3.13 -4.76 4.60
CA MET A 49 2.30 -4.28 3.51
C MET A 49 2.67 -5.02 2.22
N GLU A 50 1.79 -4.92 1.25
CA GLU A 50 2.03 -5.29 -0.15
C GLU A 50 1.91 -4.07 -1.03
N ALA A 51 2.67 -4.07 -2.12
CA ALA A 51 2.55 -3.08 -3.18
C ALA A 51 1.12 -3.08 -3.75
N THR A 52 0.69 -1.97 -4.35
CA THR A 52 -0.62 -1.92 -4.98
C THR A 52 -0.65 -2.83 -6.21
N HIS A 53 -1.55 -3.81 -6.23
CA HIS A 53 -1.69 -4.78 -7.32
C HIS A 53 -3.11 -5.40 -7.33
N HIS A 54 -3.49 -6.13 -8.38
CA HIS A 54 -4.78 -6.85 -8.53
C HIS A 54 -6.09 -6.04 -8.38
N GLY A 55 -7.19 -6.55 -8.94
CA GLY A 55 -8.51 -5.95 -8.75
C GLY A 55 -9.15 -6.27 -7.39
N PRO A 56 -10.34 -5.74 -7.12
CA PRO A 56 -11.18 -4.91 -7.99
C PRO A 56 -10.83 -3.42 -7.95
N THR A 57 -11.01 -2.72 -9.07
CA THR A 57 -10.61 -1.31 -9.24
C THR A 57 -11.80 -0.35 -9.30
N SER A 58 -13.01 -0.86 -9.55
CA SER A 58 -14.20 -0.06 -9.86
C SER A 58 -15.03 0.35 -8.65
N PHE A 59 -14.60 -0.01 -7.43
CA PHE A 59 -15.31 0.36 -6.22
C PHE A 59 -15.20 1.85 -5.93
N LYS A 60 -16.34 2.44 -5.55
CA LYS A 60 -16.48 3.86 -5.19
C LYS A 60 -16.25 4.14 -3.70
N ILE A 61 -15.93 3.10 -2.94
CA ILE A 61 -15.62 3.16 -1.51
C ILE A 61 -14.18 2.70 -1.31
N PRO A 62 -13.47 3.18 -0.27
CA PRO A 62 -12.15 2.68 0.04
C PRO A 62 -12.19 1.20 0.40
N VAL A 63 -11.21 0.44 -0.10
CA VAL A 63 -11.07 -0.99 0.20
C VAL A 63 -9.67 -1.30 0.68
N VAL A 64 -9.59 -2.17 1.69
CA VAL A 64 -8.34 -2.68 2.25
C VAL A 64 -8.43 -4.20 2.30
N PHE A 65 -7.43 -4.87 1.75
CA PHE A 65 -7.26 -6.31 1.88
C PHE A 65 -6.39 -6.62 3.11
N VAL A 66 -6.84 -7.57 3.93
CA VAL A 66 -6.10 -8.15 5.05
C VAL A 66 -5.98 -9.64 4.77
N GLU A 67 -4.74 -10.10 4.60
CA GLU A 67 -4.46 -11.41 4.00
C GLU A 67 -3.64 -12.30 4.93
N ILE A 68 -3.76 -13.60 4.70
CA ILE A 68 -2.95 -14.63 5.35
C ILE A 68 -2.24 -15.37 4.23
N GLY A 69 -0.91 -15.39 4.29
CA GLY A 69 -0.08 -16.06 3.31
C GLY A 69 0.90 -17.05 3.94
N SER A 70 1.55 -17.89 3.14
CA SER A 70 1.43 -17.95 1.67
C SER A 70 0.98 -19.30 1.13
N GLY A 71 0.59 -20.25 1.98
CA GLY A 71 0.13 -21.56 1.55
C GLY A 71 -1.05 -22.11 2.33
N PRO A 72 -1.54 -23.30 1.93
CA PRO A 72 -2.72 -23.92 2.54
C PRO A 72 -2.59 -24.17 4.05
N LEU A 73 -1.37 -24.34 4.55
CA LEU A 73 -1.11 -24.50 5.98
C LEU A 73 -1.48 -23.22 6.74
N GLU A 74 -1.03 -22.06 6.27
CA GLU A 74 -1.35 -20.77 6.89
C GLU A 74 -2.82 -20.41 6.67
N TRP A 75 -3.37 -20.67 5.48
CA TRP A 75 -4.77 -20.37 5.17
C TRP A 75 -5.76 -21.14 6.06
N SER A 76 -5.38 -22.34 6.50
CA SER A 76 -6.23 -23.20 7.33
C SER A 76 -6.00 -23.01 8.83
N ASP A 77 -5.04 -22.17 9.24
CA ASP A 77 -4.76 -21.90 10.63
C ASP A 77 -5.78 -20.91 11.21
N SER A 78 -6.66 -21.42 12.07
CA SER A 78 -7.70 -20.64 12.73
C SER A 78 -7.15 -19.52 13.62
N THR A 79 -5.94 -19.67 14.15
CA THR A 79 -5.24 -18.63 14.92
C THR A 79 -4.86 -17.46 14.02
N LEU A 80 -4.43 -17.73 12.79
CA LEU A 80 -4.17 -16.69 11.78
C LEU A 80 -5.47 -16.04 11.35
N GLY A 81 -6.51 -16.84 11.13
CA GLY A 81 -7.86 -16.37 10.83
C GLY A 81 -8.39 -15.39 11.87
N GLU A 82 -8.26 -15.72 13.17
CA GLU A 82 -8.69 -14.85 14.26
C GLU A 82 -7.94 -13.50 14.26
N LYS A 83 -6.63 -13.52 14.03
CA LYS A 83 -5.80 -12.31 13.99
C LYS A 83 -6.12 -11.45 12.77
N GLY A 84 -6.27 -12.06 11.59
CA GLY A 84 -6.72 -11.40 10.37
C GLY A 84 -8.08 -10.74 10.57
N ALA A 85 -9.02 -11.44 11.21
CA ALA A 85 -10.34 -10.88 11.53
C ALA A 85 -10.25 -9.68 12.49
N LYS A 86 -9.41 -9.74 13.54
CA LYS A 86 -9.16 -8.60 14.44
C LYS A 86 -8.61 -7.40 13.69
N ALA A 87 -7.65 -7.60 12.79
CA ALA A 87 -7.07 -6.53 12.00
C ALA A 87 -8.07 -5.92 11.00
N ALA A 88 -8.89 -6.75 10.34
CA ALA A 88 -9.97 -6.27 9.46
C ALA A 88 -11.01 -5.45 10.22
N MET A 89 -11.45 -5.93 11.39
CA MET A 89 -12.36 -5.19 12.27
C MET A 89 -11.75 -3.88 12.77
N ALA A 90 -10.44 -3.87 13.05
CA ALA A 90 -9.73 -2.66 13.45
C ALA A 90 -9.69 -1.64 12.30
N ALA A 91 -9.38 -2.06 11.07
CA ALA A 91 -9.37 -1.21 9.88
C ALA A 91 -10.75 -0.63 9.55
N ALA A 92 -11.82 -1.40 9.73
CA ALA A 92 -13.19 -0.94 9.48
C ALA A 92 -13.66 0.12 10.49
N ASN A 93 -12.99 0.25 11.64
CA ASN A 93 -13.32 1.26 12.63
C ASN A 93 -12.58 2.57 12.32
N PRO A 94 -13.30 3.70 12.15
CA PRO A 94 -12.68 4.99 11.88
C PRO A 94 -11.58 5.33 12.89
N LEU A 95 -10.43 5.73 12.37
CA LEU A 95 -9.31 6.21 13.17
C LEU A 95 -9.21 7.73 12.98
N ARG A 96 -9.25 8.49 14.08
CA ARG A 96 -8.80 9.88 14.06
C ARG A 96 -7.31 9.88 14.38
N SER A 97 -6.50 10.25 13.41
CA SER A 97 -5.06 10.40 13.56
C SER A 97 -4.63 11.74 12.98
N SER A 98 -3.57 12.32 13.54
CA SER A 98 -2.86 13.46 12.95
C SER A 98 -1.74 13.03 11.99
N THR A 99 -1.57 11.73 11.76
CA THR A 99 -0.55 11.23 10.83
C THR A 99 -0.93 11.57 9.40
N SER A 100 -0.06 12.30 8.71
CA SER A 100 -0.24 12.66 7.30
C SER A 100 -0.17 11.45 6.38
N ASN A 101 -1.00 11.46 5.34
CA ASN A 101 -1.01 10.47 4.28
C ASN A 101 0.21 10.60 3.36
N ALA A 102 0.66 9.49 2.78
CA ALA A 102 1.64 9.49 1.71
C ALA A 102 1.40 8.33 0.72
N VAL A 103 1.93 8.48 -0.49
CA VAL A 103 2.05 7.40 -1.50
C VAL A 103 3.48 6.86 -1.48
N GLY A 104 3.64 5.54 -1.49
CA GLY A 104 4.93 4.88 -1.56
C GLY A 104 5.42 4.68 -3.00
N PHE A 105 6.71 4.88 -3.23
CA PHE A 105 7.38 4.62 -4.50
C PHE A 105 8.62 3.75 -4.30
N GLY A 106 8.77 2.73 -5.13
CA GLY A 106 9.88 1.78 -5.09
C GLY A 106 9.69 0.64 -4.09
N GLY A 107 10.73 -0.19 -3.98
CA GLY A 107 10.71 -1.41 -3.19
C GLY A 107 10.24 -2.62 -4.01
N THR A 108 10.19 -3.77 -3.34
CA THR A 108 9.71 -5.02 -3.91
C THR A 108 8.18 -5.10 -3.79
N HIS A 109 7.61 -6.27 -4.10
CA HIS A 109 6.21 -6.58 -3.84
C HIS A 109 5.83 -6.46 -2.35
N TYR A 110 6.77 -6.74 -1.44
CA TYR A 110 6.64 -6.53 0.01
C TYR A 110 7.50 -5.33 0.43
N PRO A 111 6.99 -4.09 0.34
CA PRO A 111 7.77 -2.86 0.50
C PRO A 111 8.17 -2.58 1.96
N ALA A 112 9.22 -3.27 2.45
CA ALA A 112 9.64 -3.25 3.85
C ALA A 112 9.90 -1.86 4.44
N LYS A 113 10.43 -0.92 3.65
CA LYS A 113 10.65 0.46 4.11
C LYS A 113 9.34 1.21 4.37
N HIS A 114 8.38 1.07 3.47
CA HIS A 114 7.06 1.68 3.59
C HIS A 114 6.26 1.04 4.72
N THR A 115 6.32 -0.30 4.86
CA THR A 115 5.80 -1.04 6.02
C THR A 115 6.31 -0.43 7.33
N ARG A 116 7.63 -0.25 7.45
CA ARG A 116 8.26 0.32 8.65
C ARG A 116 7.80 1.75 8.93
N ILE A 117 7.79 2.63 7.91
CA ILE A 117 7.35 4.02 8.03
C ILE A 117 5.91 4.10 8.54
N CYS A 118 5.04 3.22 8.05
CA CYS A 118 3.65 3.13 8.47
C CYS A 118 3.53 2.65 9.93
N LEU A 119 4.24 1.58 10.31
CA LEU A 119 4.22 1.03 11.68
C LEU A 119 4.82 1.98 12.73
N GLU A 120 5.79 2.80 12.34
CA GLU A 120 6.40 3.85 13.18
C GLU A 120 5.52 5.10 13.29
N GLY A 121 4.40 5.17 12.56
CA GLY A 121 3.47 6.30 12.60
C GLY A 121 3.98 7.58 11.94
N LYS A 122 5.05 7.50 11.13
CA LYS A 122 5.64 8.67 10.45
C LYS A 122 4.75 9.17 9.32
N ARG A 123 4.18 8.25 8.53
CA ARG A 123 3.24 8.51 7.44
C ARG A 123 2.21 7.38 7.36
N ALA A 124 0.98 7.72 6.97
CA ALA A 124 -0.03 6.73 6.62
C ALA A 124 0.08 6.42 5.13
N ILE A 125 0.59 5.23 4.82
CA ILE A 125 0.86 4.85 3.42
C ILE A 125 -0.41 4.27 2.81
N GLY A 126 -0.92 4.92 1.76
CA GLY A 126 -2.02 4.44 0.94
C GLY A 126 -1.53 3.47 -0.13
N HIS A 127 -1.49 3.94 -1.38
CA HIS A 127 -0.92 3.19 -2.49
C HIS A 127 0.61 3.08 -2.38
N VAL A 128 1.16 1.97 -2.87
CA VAL A 128 2.61 1.78 -3.07
C VAL A 128 2.86 1.32 -4.51
N ILE A 129 3.64 2.10 -5.26
CA ILE A 129 4.10 1.73 -6.59
C ILE A 129 5.43 0.99 -6.46
N SER A 130 5.44 -0.33 -6.59
CA SER A 130 6.67 -1.12 -6.53
C SER A 130 7.58 -0.84 -7.73
N ARG A 131 8.84 -1.29 -7.63
CA ARG A 131 9.77 -1.28 -8.77
C ARG A 131 9.21 -1.97 -10.00
N HIS A 132 8.62 -3.16 -9.80
CA HIS A 132 8.08 -4.00 -10.87
C HIS A 132 6.83 -3.37 -11.49
N SER A 133 5.99 -2.71 -10.68
CA SER A 133 4.84 -1.94 -11.18
C SER A 133 5.26 -0.77 -12.06
N CYS A 134 6.53 -0.35 -12.04
CA CYS A 134 7.07 0.70 -12.88
C CYS A 134 7.86 0.17 -14.09
N GLU A 135 7.96 -1.16 -14.27
CA GLU A 135 8.60 -1.74 -15.45
C GLU A 135 7.70 -1.54 -16.67
N GLY A 136 8.25 -0.99 -17.75
CA GLY A 136 7.48 -0.56 -18.92
C GLY A 136 6.98 0.90 -18.87
N GLY A 137 7.08 1.55 -17.71
CA GLY A 137 6.60 2.91 -17.48
C GLY A 137 5.21 2.95 -16.85
N ILE A 138 4.87 4.10 -16.25
CA ILE A 138 3.55 4.35 -15.66
C ILE A 138 2.99 5.61 -16.33
N SER A 139 1.75 5.56 -16.79
CA SER A 139 1.10 6.74 -17.38
C SER A 139 0.87 7.81 -16.32
N SER A 140 0.95 9.08 -16.71
CA SER A 140 0.65 10.21 -15.82
C SER A 140 -0.76 10.12 -15.23
N THR A 141 -1.73 9.60 -15.98
CA THR A 141 -3.10 9.31 -15.50
C THR A 141 -3.12 8.30 -14.35
N THR A 142 -2.36 7.20 -14.47
CA THR A 142 -2.26 6.18 -13.40
C THR A 142 -1.51 6.73 -12.19
N LEU A 143 -0.47 7.54 -12.42
CA LEU A 143 0.29 8.20 -11.37
C LEU A 143 -0.50 9.29 -10.65
N GLY A 144 -1.39 10.03 -11.32
CA GLY A 144 -2.31 10.96 -10.65
C GLY A 144 -3.30 10.23 -9.75
N GLN A 145 -3.84 9.11 -10.25
CA GLN A 145 -4.81 8.31 -9.50
C GLN A 145 -4.31 7.79 -8.15
N VAL A 146 -3.01 7.50 -7.97
CA VAL A 146 -2.51 7.06 -6.65
C VAL A 146 -2.66 8.15 -5.58
N PHE A 147 -2.63 9.43 -5.96
CA PHE A 147 -2.88 10.54 -5.03
C PHE A 147 -4.38 10.81 -4.91
N ASP A 148 -5.08 10.94 -6.04
CA ASP A 148 -6.52 11.27 -6.07
C ASP A 148 -7.39 10.22 -5.36
N LYS A 149 -6.98 8.95 -5.41
CA LYS A 149 -7.71 7.82 -4.80
C LYS A 149 -7.21 7.46 -3.41
N THR A 150 -6.35 8.29 -2.83
CA THR A 150 -5.98 8.22 -1.41
C THR A 150 -6.96 9.04 -0.58
N VAL A 151 -7.83 8.37 0.20
CA VAL A 151 -8.85 9.04 1.02
C VAL A 151 -8.20 9.91 2.09
N GLY A 152 -8.75 11.11 2.28
CA GLY A 152 -8.23 12.13 3.19
C GLY A 152 -7.22 13.09 2.55
N GLY A 153 -6.95 12.95 1.25
CA GLY A 153 -5.99 13.78 0.51
C GLY A 153 -4.55 13.34 0.75
N CYS A 154 -3.68 13.57 -0.23
CA CYS A 154 -2.28 13.17 -0.17
C CYS A 154 -1.44 14.05 -1.10
N GLU A 155 -0.46 14.74 -0.52
CA GLU A 155 0.47 15.62 -1.25
C GLU A 155 1.93 15.22 -1.00
N THR A 156 2.16 13.98 -0.54
CA THR A 156 3.50 13.48 -0.17
C THR A 156 3.79 12.14 -0.84
N ALA A 157 4.97 12.04 -1.46
CA ALA A 157 5.55 10.83 -2.01
C ALA A 157 6.74 10.36 -1.15
N VAL A 158 6.66 9.13 -0.63
CA VAL A 158 7.75 8.47 0.09
C VAL A 158 8.49 7.54 -0.86
N VAL A 159 9.69 7.94 -1.27
CA VAL A 159 10.48 7.29 -2.32
C VAL A 159 11.59 6.45 -1.71
N ASP A 160 11.51 5.13 -1.87
CA ASP A 160 12.65 4.24 -1.66
C ASP A 160 13.67 4.50 -2.76
N TRP A 161 14.69 5.31 -2.43
CA TRP A 161 15.64 5.81 -3.42
C TRP A 161 16.39 4.68 -4.11
N ARG A 162 16.72 3.60 -3.39
CA ARG A 162 17.42 2.43 -3.94
C ARG A 162 16.46 1.39 -4.53
N GLY A 163 15.18 1.47 -4.17
CA GLY A 163 14.11 0.61 -4.65
C GLY A 163 13.68 0.89 -6.10
N LEU A 164 14.12 2.00 -6.71
CA LEU A 164 13.83 2.34 -8.11
C LEU A 164 15.10 2.34 -8.98
N SER A 165 14.94 2.17 -10.30
CA SER A 165 16.03 2.43 -11.25
C SER A 165 16.26 3.95 -11.43
N GLY A 166 17.42 4.34 -11.97
CA GLY A 166 17.72 5.75 -12.24
C GLY A 166 16.70 6.41 -13.17
N LYS A 167 16.27 5.70 -14.22
CA LYS A 167 15.24 6.16 -15.14
C LYS A 167 13.88 6.31 -14.45
N GLN A 168 13.45 5.29 -13.69
CA GLN A 168 12.18 5.34 -12.95
C GLN A 168 12.13 6.53 -11.98
N ARG A 169 13.21 6.78 -11.23
CA ARG A 169 13.30 7.97 -10.36
C ARG A 169 13.18 9.25 -11.16
N HIS A 170 13.92 9.38 -12.25
CA HIS A 170 13.89 10.61 -13.05
C HIS A 170 12.49 10.89 -13.60
N ASP A 171 11.87 9.92 -14.26
CA ASP A 171 10.55 10.09 -14.88
C ASP A 171 9.47 10.45 -13.85
N GLN A 172 9.49 9.78 -12.69
CA GLN A 172 8.51 10.01 -11.63
C GLN A 172 8.72 11.37 -10.94
N LEU A 173 9.97 11.72 -10.61
CA LEU A 173 10.27 12.97 -9.90
C LEU A 173 9.89 14.21 -10.71
N LEU A 174 10.03 14.18 -12.04
CA LEU A 174 9.59 15.28 -12.90
C LEU A 174 8.09 15.55 -12.76
N LEU A 175 7.25 14.50 -12.78
CA LEU A 175 5.80 14.63 -12.62
C LEU A 175 5.42 15.07 -11.21
N LEU A 176 6.09 14.51 -10.18
CA LEU A 176 5.84 14.89 -8.79
C LEU A 176 6.17 16.36 -8.54
N GLU A 177 7.26 16.87 -9.12
CA GLU A 177 7.64 18.29 -9.05
C GLU A 177 6.62 19.18 -9.78
N GLU A 178 6.20 18.79 -10.99
CA GLU A 178 5.16 19.50 -11.75
C GLU A 178 3.85 19.63 -10.95
N TRP A 179 3.48 18.59 -10.20
CA TRP A 179 2.26 18.55 -9.40
C TRP A 179 2.44 19.08 -7.98
N SER A 180 3.61 19.65 -7.65
CA SER A 180 3.92 20.18 -6.31
C SER A 180 3.76 19.14 -5.18
N ILE A 181 4.02 17.86 -5.47
CA ILE A 181 4.03 16.80 -4.47
C ILE A 181 5.35 16.83 -3.70
N GLU A 182 5.27 16.85 -2.37
CA GLU A 182 6.43 16.76 -1.48
C GLU A 182 7.12 15.40 -1.63
N VAL A 183 8.44 15.38 -1.79
CA VAL A 183 9.22 14.15 -1.94
C VAL A 183 10.08 13.89 -0.70
N GLU A 184 9.76 12.80 0.01
CA GLU A 184 10.55 12.26 1.11
C GLU A 184 11.33 11.02 0.66
N ARG A 185 12.63 10.97 0.97
CA ARG A 185 13.48 9.82 0.61
C ARG A 185 13.62 8.85 1.78
N CYS A 186 13.55 7.55 1.50
CA CYS A 186 13.78 6.48 2.48
C CYS A 186 14.75 5.39 2.02
#